data_AF-A0A3M7P3U6-F1
#
_entry.id   AF-A0A3M7P3U6-F1
#
_cell.length_a   1.000
_cell.length_b   1.000
_cell.length_c   1.000
_cell.angle_alpha   90.00
_cell.angle_beta   90.00
_cell.angle_gamma   90.00
#
_symmetry.space_group_name_H-M   'P 1'
#
loop_
_entity.id
_entity.type
_entity.pdbx_description
1 polymer ?
#
loop_
_entity_poly.entity_id
_entity_poly.type
_entity_poly.pdbx_seq_one_letter_code
_entity_poly.pdbx_strand_id
1 'polypeptide(L)'
;YSSWEIKDINEMRNLDTACQRWNEFLKTASKDILDSVCFTNELSKQLQEARKEIDPIFEPENFQDKWMELAEIRPSNISEDADEIIGDKNYDFLSHRKNYTNEELQLIENDWITKQKVFSDEIDNEEELPDVNSNNLNTKQRLCYDMVNHYSNKQKQLNLIINGTAGTGKSYTIYALSKLLKNKVKRCAPTAKAAYLIKGETIHSLFEINGSSIKNKSIEIKSKKLRKLQEKFKGITHVIIDEYSMLSQAMFGLIDNRLRQATGKLEELFGGLSIILTGDPGQLLPVGGSPLYHY
;
A
#
# COMPACT_ATOMS: atom_id res chain seq x y z
N TYR A 1 -32.23 -30.66 35.43
CA TYR A 1 -31.74 -31.57 34.38
C TYR A 1 -32.62 -32.82 34.29
N SER A 2 -33.86 -32.70 33.77
CA SER A 2 -34.77 -33.85 33.60
C SER A 2 -35.88 -33.63 32.55
N SER A 3 -35.64 -32.88 31.49
CA SER A 3 -36.64 -32.69 30.42
C SER A 3 -36.04 -32.48 29.03
N TRP A 4 -34.89 -33.10 28.74
CA TRP A 4 -34.40 -33.19 27.36
C TRP A 4 -35.14 -34.33 26.65
N GLU A 5 -36.46 -34.16 26.45
CA GLU A 5 -37.20 -35.06 25.58
C GLU A 5 -36.81 -34.76 24.12
N ILE A 6 -36.18 -35.73 23.47
CA ILE A 6 -35.68 -35.72 22.08
C ILE A 6 -36.83 -35.65 21.05
N LYS A 7 -38.07 -35.42 21.49
CA LYS A 7 -39.27 -35.50 20.64
C LYS A 7 -39.48 -34.30 19.71
N ASP A 8 -38.85 -33.15 19.99
CA ASP A 8 -39.02 -31.92 19.19
C ASP A 8 -37.72 -31.39 18.57
N ILE A 9 -37.02 -32.26 17.84
CA ILE A 9 -35.78 -31.92 17.11
C ILE A 9 -36.01 -30.77 16.12
N ASN A 10 -37.19 -30.66 15.52
CA ASN A 10 -37.50 -29.58 14.57
C ASN A 10 -37.60 -28.22 15.24
N GLU A 11 -38.14 -28.17 16.46
CA GLU A 11 -38.21 -26.94 17.25
C GLU A 11 -36.82 -26.53 17.78
N MET A 12 -35.96 -27.52 18.11
CA MET A 12 -34.55 -27.28 18.47
C MET A 12 -33.71 -26.73 17.32
N ARG A 13 -34.10 -27.01 16.06
CA ARG A 13 -33.42 -26.50 14.86
C ARG A 13 -33.85 -25.10 14.46
N ASN A 14 -34.91 -24.56 15.07
CA ASN A 14 -35.31 -23.17 14.84
C ASN A 14 -34.26 -22.23 15.44
N LEU A 15 -33.66 -21.39 14.58
CA LEU A 15 -32.56 -20.49 14.92
C LEU A 15 -32.92 -19.56 16.09
N ASP A 16 -34.12 -18.96 16.06
CA ASP A 16 -34.54 -17.99 17.07
C ASP A 16 -34.73 -18.69 18.42
N THR A 17 -35.33 -19.87 18.42
CA THR A 17 -35.54 -20.68 19.63
C THR A 17 -34.22 -21.18 20.22
N ALA A 18 -33.26 -21.56 19.37
CA ALA A 18 -31.93 -21.99 19.78
C ALA A 18 -31.11 -20.82 20.39
N CYS A 19 -31.14 -19.66 19.75
CA CYS A 19 -30.50 -18.43 20.26
C CYS A 19 -31.10 -17.99 21.60
N GLN A 20 -32.42 -18.09 21.75
CA GLN A 20 -33.10 -17.70 23.00
C GLN A 20 -32.72 -18.65 24.16
N ARG A 21 -32.70 -19.97 23.91
CA ARG A 21 -32.27 -20.98 24.90
C ARG A 21 -30.79 -20.84 25.27
N TRP A 22 -29.93 -20.53 24.31
CA TRP A 22 -28.50 -20.28 24.56
C TRP A 22 -28.28 -19.08 25.48
N ASN A 23 -29.01 -17.98 25.22
CA ASN A 23 -28.92 -16.78 26.05
C ASN A 23 -29.46 -17.01 27.47
N GLU A 24 -30.48 -17.86 27.63
CA GLU A 24 -31.01 -18.23 28.94
C GLU A 24 -30.03 -19.14 29.71
N PHE A 25 -29.39 -20.08 29.02
CA PHE A 25 -28.32 -20.90 29.59
C PHE A 25 -27.14 -20.05 30.08
N LEU A 26 -26.67 -19.08 29.29
CA LEU A 26 -25.57 -18.19 29.70
C LEU A 26 -25.89 -17.39 30.96
N LYS A 27 -27.17 -17.08 31.21
CA LYS A 27 -27.62 -16.33 32.40
C LYS A 27 -27.82 -17.21 33.63
N THR A 28 -28.06 -18.51 33.45
CA THR A 28 -28.49 -19.42 34.53
C THR A 28 -27.44 -20.47 34.88
N ALA A 29 -26.43 -20.70 34.03
CA ALA A 29 -25.38 -21.67 34.27
C ALA A 29 -24.39 -21.23 35.37
N SER A 30 -23.83 -22.21 36.09
CA SER A 30 -22.80 -21.97 37.10
C SER A 30 -21.49 -21.48 36.47
N LYS A 31 -20.71 -20.73 37.24
CA LYS A 31 -19.47 -20.10 36.77
C LYS A 31 -18.45 -21.12 36.24
N ASP A 32 -18.33 -22.27 36.88
CA ASP A 32 -17.45 -23.36 36.46
C ASP A 32 -17.84 -23.96 35.09
N ILE A 33 -19.16 -24.02 34.80
CA ILE A 33 -19.65 -24.49 33.50
C ILE A 33 -19.43 -23.42 32.43
N LEU A 34 -19.68 -22.15 32.74
CA LEU A 34 -19.42 -21.04 31.82
C LEU A 34 -17.94 -20.93 31.47
N ASP A 35 -17.05 -21.17 32.42
CA ASP A 35 -15.60 -21.20 32.18
C ASP A 35 -15.19 -22.42 31.33
N SER A 36 -15.88 -23.55 31.46
CA SER A 36 -15.67 -24.73 30.58
C SER A 36 -16.19 -24.52 29.14
N VAL A 37 -17.22 -23.68 28.97
CA VAL A 37 -17.85 -23.34 27.69
C VAL A 37 -17.25 -22.06 27.09
N CYS A 38 -16.45 -21.32 27.85
CA CYS A 38 -15.72 -20.15 27.41
C CYS A 38 -14.79 -20.59 26.27
N PHE A 39 -15.20 -20.25 25.05
CA PHE A 39 -14.66 -20.72 23.79
C PHE A 39 -13.15 -20.56 23.75
N THR A 40 -12.45 -21.61 24.16
CA THR A 40 -11.06 -21.81 23.78
C THR A 40 -11.05 -21.94 22.26
N ASN A 41 -10.00 -21.38 21.65
CA ASN A 41 -9.79 -21.35 20.20
C ASN A 41 -9.97 -22.72 19.50
N GLU A 42 -9.98 -23.82 20.25
CA GLU A 42 -10.10 -25.19 19.80
C GLU A 42 -11.51 -25.56 19.29
N LEU A 43 -12.58 -25.24 20.04
CA LEU A 43 -13.95 -25.58 19.59
C LEU A 43 -14.35 -24.72 18.38
N SER A 44 -13.88 -23.47 18.33
CA SER A 44 -14.09 -22.59 17.18
C SER A 44 -13.37 -23.13 15.92
N LYS A 45 -12.16 -23.68 16.07
CA LYS A 45 -11.45 -24.40 15.00
C LYS A 45 -12.21 -25.65 14.55
N GLN A 46 -12.67 -26.47 15.48
CA GLN A 46 -13.41 -27.69 15.15
C GLN A 46 -14.74 -27.40 14.45
N LEU A 47 -15.45 -26.33 14.82
CA LEU A 47 -16.65 -25.88 14.12
C LEU A 47 -16.35 -25.30 12.73
N GLN A 48 -15.20 -24.63 12.56
CA GLN A 48 -14.73 -24.20 11.24
C GLN A 48 -14.35 -25.38 10.34
N GLU A 49 -13.74 -26.43 10.88
CA GLU A 49 -13.40 -27.66 10.16
C GLU A 49 -14.66 -28.43 9.76
N ALA A 50 -15.60 -28.64 10.67
CA ALA A 50 -16.88 -29.28 10.37
C ALA A 50 -17.68 -28.51 9.31
N ARG A 51 -17.54 -27.17 9.25
CA ARG A 51 -18.17 -26.34 8.22
C ARG A 51 -17.51 -26.48 6.84
N LYS A 52 -16.23 -26.86 6.76
CA LYS A 52 -15.54 -27.16 5.49
C LYS A 52 -16.01 -28.49 4.87
N GLU A 53 -16.50 -29.43 5.68
CA GLU A 53 -16.98 -30.73 5.18
C GLU A 53 -18.39 -30.68 4.57
N ILE A 54 -19.21 -29.69 4.94
CA ILE A 54 -20.65 -29.67 4.62
C ILE A 54 -20.98 -28.82 3.39
N ASP A 55 -20.18 -27.82 3.06
CA ASP A 55 -20.34 -26.99 1.86
C ASP A 55 -18.97 -26.81 1.17
N PRO A 56 -18.68 -27.50 0.05
CA PRO A 56 -17.45 -27.26 -0.68
C PRO A 56 -17.55 -25.90 -1.38
N ILE A 57 -17.01 -24.87 -0.70
CA ILE A 57 -16.66 -23.61 -1.33
C ILE A 57 -15.60 -23.93 -2.40
N PHE A 58 -15.85 -23.50 -3.63
CA PHE A 58 -14.85 -23.54 -4.69
C PHE A 58 -13.67 -22.65 -4.30
N GLU A 59 -12.63 -23.24 -3.71
CA GLU A 59 -11.33 -22.62 -3.56
C GLU A 59 -10.54 -22.84 -4.86
N PRO A 60 -10.22 -21.80 -5.64
CA PRO A 60 -9.31 -21.97 -6.76
C PRO A 60 -7.94 -22.40 -6.21
N GLU A 61 -7.26 -23.28 -6.94
CA GLU A 61 -5.95 -23.82 -6.52
C GLU A 61 -5.00 -22.69 -6.11
N ASN A 62 -4.66 -22.65 -4.82
CA ASN A 62 -3.57 -21.84 -4.30
C ASN A 62 -2.27 -22.46 -4.79
N PHE A 63 -1.71 -21.91 -5.87
CA PHE A 63 -0.36 -22.26 -6.29
C PHE A 63 0.63 -21.61 -5.33
N GLN A 64 0.96 -22.31 -4.23
CA GLN A 64 1.95 -21.89 -3.26
C GLN A 64 3.24 -22.67 -3.46
N ASP A 65 4.17 -22.13 -4.25
CA ASP A 65 5.48 -22.72 -4.44
C ASP A 65 6.29 -22.75 -3.14
N LYS A 66 7.13 -23.79 -2.99
CA LYS A 66 8.00 -24.08 -1.84
C LYS A 66 8.93 -22.92 -1.43
N TRP A 67 9.21 -21.99 -2.34
CA TRP A 67 10.05 -20.81 -2.06
C TRP A 67 9.26 -19.68 -1.37
N MET A 68 7.93 -19.62 -1.49
CA MET A 68 7.11 -18.64 -0.77
C MET A 68 7.03 -18.97 0.73
N GLU A 69 7.06 -20.25 1.09
CA GLU A 69 7.16 -20.71 2.48
C GLU A 69 8.52 -20.33 3.11
N LEU A 70 9.60 -20.41 2.32
CA LEU A 70 10.94 -20.01 2.75
C LEU A 70 11.09 -18.48 2.93
N ALA A 71 10.31 -17.68 2.19
CA ALA A 71 10.33 -16.22 2.28
C ALA A 71 9.59 -15.67 3.52
N GLU A 72 8.73 -16.47 4.15
CA GLU A 72 8.04 -16.13 5.40
C GLU A 72 8.90 -16.40 6.64
N ILE A 73 10.01 -17.13 6.49
CA ILE A 73 10.97 -17.39 7.56
C ILE A 73 11.80 -16.11 7.80
N ARG A 74 11.47 -15.34 8.84
CA ARG A 74 12.31 -14.23 9.32
C ARG A 74 13.60 -14.76 9.96
N PRO A 75 14.78 -14.14 9.72
CA PRO A 75 15.97 -14.39 10.52
C PRO A 75 15.72 -13.92 11.97
N SER A 76 15.98 -14.78 12.95
CA SER A 76 15.62 -14.59 14.35
C SER A 76 16.37 -13.48 15.10
N ASN A 77 17.35 -12.81 14.48
CA ASN A 77 18.23 -11.87 15.16
C ASN A 77 18.36 -10.56 14.38
N ILE A 78 17.46 -9.62 14.61
CA ILE A 78 17.71 -8.18 14.38
C ILE A 78 17.53 -7.52 15.75
N SER A 79 18.60 -6.92 16.27
CA SER A 79 18.58 -6.21 17.55
C SER A 79 17.66 -4.99 17.46
N GLU A 80 16.99 -4.68 18.56
CA GLU A 80 15.91 -3.69 18.71
C GLU A 80 16.35 -2.21 18.57
N ASP A 81 17.53 -1.93 18.04
CA ASP A 81 18.14 -0.59 18.10
C ASP A 81 17.93 0.27 16.83
N ALA A 82 16.89 -0.04 16.04
CA ALA A 82 16.42 0.87 15.00
C ALA A 82 15.22 1.66 15.54
N ASP A 83 15.42 2.97 15.66
CA ASP A 83 14.46 4.02 16.00
C ASP A 83 14.35 4.35 17.50
N GLU A 84 15.14 5.35 17.95
CA GLU A 84 14.68 6.24 19.01
C GLU A 84 13.42 6.97 18.51
N ILE A 85 12.28 6.34 18.75
CA ILE A 85 10.96 6.93 18.55
C ILE A 85 10.87 8.18 19.43
N ILE A 86 10.75 9.36 18.81
CA ILE A 86 10.50 10.67 19.47
C ILE A 86 9.03 10.72 19.96
N GLY A 87 8.63 9.74 20.76
CA GLY A 87 7.27 9.59 21.26
C GLY A 87 7.31 8.84 22.57
N ASP A 88 6.65 9.39 23.59
CA ASP A 88 6.50 8.72 24.88
C ASP A 88 5.72 7.41 24.68
N LYS A 89 6.44 6.28 24.70
CA LYS A 89 5.86 4.93 24.58
C LYS A 89 4.89 4.62 25.73
N ASN A 90 4.96 5.38 26.83
CA ASN A 90 4.07 5.23 27.98
C ASN A 90 2.86 6.17 27.92
N TYR A 91 2.72 6.97 26.86
CA TYR A 91 1.56 7.85 26.72
C TYR A 91 0.30 7.03 26.43
N ASP A 92 -0.61 7.01 27.38
CA ASP A 92 -1.87 6.28 27.24
C ASP A 92 -2.85 7.05 26.35
N PHE A 93 -2.75 6.80 25.05
CA PHE A 93 -3.66 7.34 24.05
C PHE A 93 -5.13 6.94 24.28
N LEU A 94 -5.41 5.82 24.97
CA LEU A 94 -6.77 5.39 25.28
C LEU A 94 -7.36 6.25 26.39
N SER A 95 -6.57 6.60 27.41
CA SER A 95 -7.00 7.53 28.45
C SER A 95 -7.13 8.96 27.92
N HIS A 96 -6.23 9.42 27.06
CA HIS A 96 -6.34 10.73 26.43
C HIS A 96 -7.59 10.85 25.55
N ARG A 97 -7.94 9.78 24.81
CA ARG A 97 -9.15 9.72 23.97
C ARG A 97 -10.45 9.93 24.78
N LYS A 98 -10.48 9.53 26.06
CA LYS A 98 -11.65 9.71 26.93
C LYS A 98 -11.94 11.17 27.27
N ASN A 99 -10.98 12.08 27.05
CA ASN A 99 -11.16 13.50 27.30
C ASN A 99 -12.00 14.20 26.21
N TYR A 100 -12.31 13.50 25.12
CA TYR A 100 -13.09 14.02 24.01
C TYR A 100 -14.40 13.25 23.87
N THR A 101 -15.49 13.98 23.63
CA THR A 101 -16.79 13.38 23.30
C THR A 101 -16.76 12.74 21.91
N ASN A 102 -17.69 11.81 21.64
CA ASN A 102 -17.77 11.18 20.32
C ASN A 102 -18.06 12.18 19.19
N GLU A 103 -18.77 13.28 19.49
CA GLU A 103 -19.04 14.37 18.54
C GLU A 103 -17.77 15.19 18.26
N GLU A 104 -17.00 15.52 19.29
CA GLU A 104 -15.70 16.20 19.13
C GLU A 104 -14.70 15.34 18.38
N LEU A 105 -14.65 14.03 18.65
CA LEU A 105 -13.80 13.10 17.91
C LEU A 105 -14.18 13.03 16.43
N GLN A 106 -15.48 13.00 16.11
CA GLN A 106 -15.96 13.06 14.73
C GLN A 106 -15.63 14.39 14.06
N LEU A 107 -15.71 15.51 14.78
CA LEU A 107 -15.34 16.83 14.26
C LEU A 107 -13.83 16.93 14.04
N ILE A 108 -13.00 16.45 14.98
CA ILE A 108 -11.53 16.43 14.83
C ILE A 108 -11.12 15.55 13.65
N GLU A 109 -11.70 14.36 13.53
CA GLU A 109 -11.41 13.42 12.43
C GLU A 109 -11.83 14.02 11.09
N ASN A 110 -13.02 14.59 10.98
CA ASN A 110 -13.50 15.17 9.73
C ASN A 110 -12.83 16.49 9.38
N ASP A 111 -12.60 17.39 10.34
CA ASP A 111 -12.00 18.71 10.09
C ASP A 111 -10.50 18.58 9.78
N TRP A 112 -9.76 17.73 10.50
CA TRP A 112 -8.35 17.47 10.18
C TRP A 112 -8.20 16.76 8.82
N ILE A 113 -9.00 15.73 8.53
CA ILE A 113 -8.96 15.04 7.23
C ILE A 113 -9.36 16.00 6.10
N THR A 114 -10.37 16.85 6.33
CA THR A 114 -10.83 17.81 5.33
C THR A 114 -9.78 18.89 5.10
N LYS A 115 -9.17 19.44 6.15
CA LYS A 115 -8.04 20.37 6.03
C LYS A 115 -6.85 19.75 5.31
N GLN A 116 -6.51 18.49 5.58
CA GLN A 116 -5.46 17.77 4.85
C GLN A 116 -5.80 17.54 3.38
N LYS A 117 -7.06 17.23 3.06
CA LYS A 117 -7.53 17.09 1.67
C LYS A 117 -7.51 18.43 0.93
N VAL A 118 -8.00 19.50 1.54
CA VAL A 118 -7.98 20.85 0.99
C VAL A 118 -6.53 21.32 0.80
N PHE A 119 -5.65 21.08 1.77
CA PHE A 119 -4.22 21.38 1.64
C PHE A 119 -3.56 20.57 0.50
N SER A 120 -3.94 19.30 0.33
CA SER A 120 -3.48 18.48 -0.80
C SER A 120 -3.98 19.00 -2.15
N ASP A 121 -5.24 19.46 -2.23
CA ASP A 121 -5.84 20.03 -3.44
C ASP A 121 -5.26 21.44 -3.74
N GLU A 122 -4.82 22.18 -2.72
CA GLU A 122 -4.12 23.47 -2.87
C GLU A 122 -2.67 23.30 -3.33
N ILE A 123 -1.96 22.23 -2.94
CA ILE A 123 -0.60 21.89 -3.39
C ILE A 123 -0.57 21.49 -4.88
N ASP A 124 -1.70 21.01 -5.44
CA ASP A 124 -1.84 20.76 -6.88
C ASP A 124 -1.79 22.07 -7.70
N ASN A 125 -1.91 23.25 -7.07
CA ASN A 125 -1.57 24.54 -7.70
C ASN A 125 -0.05 24.72 -7.67
N GLU A 126 0.61 24.22 -8.73
CA GLU A 126 1.96 24.60 -9.17
C GLU A 126 2.87 25.15 -8.05
N GLU A 127 3.25 24.33 -7.05
CA GLU A 127 4.43 24.66 -6.26
C GLU A 127 5.59 24.78 -7.27
N GLU A 128 6.06 26.02 -7.48
CA GLU A 128 7.17 26.29 -8.38
C GLU A 128 8.33 25.37 -7.99
N LEU A 129 8.76 24.55 -8.97
CA LEU A 129 9.91 23.68 -8.75
C LEU A 129 11.11 24.54 -8.36
N PRO A 130 11.94 24.07 -7.42
CA PRO A 130 13.16 24.78 -7.04
C PRO A 130 13.94 25.21 -8.28
N ASP A 131 14.52 26.41 -8.25
CA ASP A 131 15.16 26.94 -9.44
C ASP A 131 16.42 26.15 -9.81
N VAL A 132 16.28 25.30 -10.83
CA VAL A 132 17.36 24.52 -11.39
C VAL A 132 17.81 25.13 -12.70
N ASN A 133 19.04 25.65 -12.69
CA ASN A 133 19.71 26.14 -13.87
C ASN A 133 20.31 24.96 -14.65
N SER A 134 19.71 24.65 -15.79
CA SER A 134 20.17 23.56 -16.66
C SER A 134 21.61 23.76 -17.17
N ASN A 135 22.17 24.98 -17.14
CA ASN A 135 23.56 25.23 -17.53
C ASN A 135 24.58 24.74 -16.49
N ASN A 136 24.19 24.60 -15.22
CA ASN A 136 25.09 24.23 -14.12
C ASN A 136 25.10 22.71 -13.83
N LEU A 137 24.50 21.90 -14.71
CA LEU A 137 24.52 20.45 -14.57
C LEU A 137 25.95 19.92 -14.75
N ASN A 138 26.38 19.03 -13.86
CA ASN A 138 27.63 18.31 -14.03
C ASN A 138 27.57 17.36 -15.24
N THR A 139 28.71 16.82 -15.67
CA THR A 139 28.79 15.99 -16.89
C THR A 139 27.82 14.81 -16.90
N LYS A 140 27.65 14.11 -15.76
CA LYS A 140 26.76 12.94 -15.66
C LYS A 140 25.28 13.36 -15.65
N GLN A 141 24.96 14.46 -14.97
CA GLN A 141 23.62 15.04 -14.94
C GLN A 141 23.21 15.56 -16.33
N ARG A 142 24.13 16.25 -17.02
CA ARG A 142 23.96 16.71 -18.41
C ARG A 142 23.69 15.53 -19.34
N LEU A 143 24.47 14.45 -19.22
CA LEU A 143 24.26 13.24 -20.03
C LEU A 143 22.84 12.69 -19.87
N CYS A 144 22.36 12.56 -18.63
CA CYS A 144 20.98 12.10 -18.37
C CYS A 144 19.95 13.07 -18.96
N TYR A 145 20.16 14.38 -18.79
CA TYR A 145 19.29 15.43 -19.33
C TYR A 145 19.18 15.36 -20.86
N ASP A 146 20.31 15.25 -21.55
CA ASP A 146 20.36 15.21 -23.01
C ASP A 146 19.73 13.92 -23.56
N MET A 147 19.94 12.79 -22.89
CA MET A 147 19.28 11.52 -23.24
C MET A 147 17.76 11.65 -23.14
N VAL A 148 17.24 12.15 -22.01
CA VAL A 148 15.80 12.32 -21.82
C VAL A 148 15.22 13.30 -22.84
N ASN A 149 15.90 14.43 -23.10
CA ASN A 149 15.49 15.39 -24.12
C ASN A 149 15.42 14.74 -25.51
N HIS A 150 16.45 13.99 -25.89
CA HIS A 150 16.53 13.34 -27.19
C HIS A 150 15.39 12.34 -27.43
N TYR A 151 15.14 11.45 -26.47
CA TYR A 151 14.10 10.41 -26.59
C TYR A 151 12.69 11.01 -26.50
N SER A 152 12.50 12.03 -25.65
CA SER A 152 11.24 12.78 -25.54
C SER A 152 10.88 13.46 -26.86
N ASN A 153 11.84 14.13 -27.51
CA ASN A 153 11.64 14.77 -28.82
C ASN A 153 11.33 13.76 -29.94
N LYS A 154 11.93 12.57 -29.88
CA LYS A 154 11.65 11.47 -30.81
C LYS A 154 10.35 10.70 -30.49
N GLN A 155 9.66 11.05 -29.41
CA GLN A 155 8.48 10.32 -28.91
C GLN A 155 8.74 8.81 -28.77
N LYS A 156 9.94 8.44 -28.34
CA LYS A 156 10.32 7.05 -28.09
C LYS A 156 10.40 6.80 -26.59
N GLN A 157 9.91 5.64 -26.17
CA GLN A 157 10.02 5.21 -24.78
C GLN A 157 11.49 5.11 -24.37
N LEU A 158 11.81 5.66 -23.20
CA LEU A 158 13.11 5.54 -22.55
C LEU A 158 12.90 4.98 -21.14
N ASN A 159 13.56 3.85 -20.85
CA ASN A 159 13.65 3.31 -19.50
C ASN A 159 15.07 3.52 -19.00
N LEU A 160 15.23 4.40 -18.01
CA LEU A 160 16.53 4.88 -17.52
C LEU A 160 16.64 4.63 -16.02
N ILE A 161 17.83 4.18 -15.57
CA ILE A 161 18.17 4.10 -14.15
C ILE A 161 19.30 5.10 -13.89
N ILE A 162 19.09 6.00 -12.91
CA ILE A 162 20.05 7.00 -12.47
C ILE A 162 20.52 6.64 -11.06
N ASN A 163 21.70 6.03 -10.98
CA ASN A 163 22.32 5.68 -9.72
C ASN A 163 23.17 6.83 -9.19
N GLY A 164 23.10 7.06 -7.89
CA GLY A 164 24.00 7.98 -7.21
C GLY A 164 23.94 7.77 -5.71
N THR A 165 25.07 7.92 -5.04
CA THR A 165 25.13 7.87 -3.57
C THR A 165 24.41 9.07 -2.94
N ALA A 166 24.26 9.07 -1.61
CA ALA A 166 23.77 10.24 -0.89
C ALA A 166 24.59 11.50 -1.22
N GLY A 167 23.93 12.64 -1.41
CA GLY A 167 24.59 13.93 -1.67
C GLY A 167 25.07 14.18 -3.11
N THR A 168 24.87 13.26 -4.06
CA THR A 168 25.33 13.46 -5.47
C THR A 168 24.42 14.36 -6.32
N GLY A 169 23.40 14.97 -5.71
CA GLY A 169 22.46 15.85 -6.42
C GLY A 169 21.40 15.11 -7.25
N LYS A 170 20.97 13.91 -6.85
CA LYS A 170 19.87 13.18 -7.51
C LYS A 170 18.60 14.01 -7.62
N SER A 171 18.16 14.64 -6.51
CA SER A 171 16.98 15.52 -6.49
C SER A 171 17.14 16.72 -7.44
N TYR A 172 18.34 17.28 -7.54
CA TYR A 172 18.66 18.34 -8.51
C TYR A 172 18.46 17.87 -9.96
N THR A 173 18.90 16.65 -10.28
CA THR A 173 18.65 16.02 -11.58
C THR A 173 17.15 15.83 -11.84
N ILE A 174 16.40 15.33 -10.85
CA ILE A 174 14.94 15.14 -10.96
C ILE A 174 14.24 16.46 -11.29
N TYR A 175 14.62 17.55 -10.63
CA TYR A 175 14.08 18.88 -10.93
C TYR A 175 14.47 19.37 -12.33
N ALA A 176 15.72 19.19 -12.76
CA ALA A 176 16.16 19.55 -14.11
C ALA A 176 15.33 18.83 -15.19
N LEU A 177 15.15 17.52 -15.02
CA LEU A 177 14.34 16.69 -15.90
C LEU A 177 12.86 17.10 -15.84
N SER A 178 12.36 17.45 -14.66
CA SER A 178 10.99 17.92 -14.49
C SER A 178 10.73 19.24 -15.21
N LYS A 179 11.65 20.20 -15.13
CA LYS A 179 11.56 21.47 -15.87
C LYS A 179 11.61 21.25 -17.38
N LEU A 180 12.43 20.31 -17.85
CA LEU A 180 12.50 19.92 -19.26
C LEU A 180 11.16 19.33 -19.77
N LEU A 181 10.56 18.43 -18.99
CA LEU A 181 9.35 17.69 -19.36
C LEU A 181 8.04 18.44 -19.04
N LYS A 182 8.10 19.49 -18.22
CA LYS A 182 6.98 20.34 -17.82
C LYS A 182 5.84 19.51 -17.21
N ASN A 183 4.62 19.66 -17.72
CA ASN A 183 3.43 18.96 -17.28
C ASN A 183 3.32 17.50 -17.77
N LYS A 184 4.30 17.01 -18.54
CA LYS A 184 4.26 15.64 -19.10
C LYS A 184 4.93 14.59 -18.21
N VAL A 185 5.27 14.94 -16.97
CA VAL A 185 5.94 14.06 -16.02
C VAL A 185 5.21 13.98 -14.69
N LYS A 186 5.16 12.78 -14.12
CA LYS A 186 4.78 12.55 -12.72
C LYS A 186 5.99 12.08 -11.92
N ARG A 187 6.08 12.52 -10.67
CA ARG A 187 7.15 12.14 -9.74
C ARG A 187 6.55 11.38 -8.57
N CYS A 188 7.18 10.29 -8.18
CA CYS A 188 6.79 9.58 -6.98
C CYS A 188 7.95 8.93 -6.25
N ALA A 189 7.72 8.58 -4.98
CA ALA A 189 8.65 7.81 -4.18
C ALA A 189 7.90 6.83 -3.24
N PRO A 190 8.58 5.80 -2.70
CA PRO A 190 8.00 4.84 -1.75
C PRO A 190 7.54 5.48 -0.44
N THR A 191 8.30 6.45 0.09
CA THR A 191 8.04 7.10 1.39
C THR A 191 7.53 8.52 1.21
N ALA A 192 6.70 8.99 2.16
CA ALA A 192 6.15 10.35 2.13
C ALA A 192 7.26 11.43 2.16
N LYS A 193 8.32 11.21 2.97
CA LYS A 193 9.45 12.13 3.06
C LYS A 193 10.20 12.27 1.73
N ALA A 194 10.50 11.15 1.06
CA ALA A 194 11.17 11.18 -0.24
C ALA A 194 10.28 11.82 -1.33
N ALA A 195 8.98 11.49 -1.33
CA ALA A 195 8.02 12.07 -2.26
C ALA A 195 7.92 13.59 -2.09
N TYR A 196 7.84 14.06 -0.84
CA TYR A 196 7.84 15.49 -0.53
C TYR A 196 9.12 16.18 -1.02
N LEU A 197 10.29 15.56 -0.79
CA LEU A 197 11.57 16.14 -1.22
C LEU A 197 11.59 16.40 -2.73
N ILE A 198 11.06 15.50 -3.55
CA ILE A 198 11.01 15.68 -5.01
C ILE A 198 9.77 16.44 -5.51
N LYS A 199 8.96 17.02 -4.61
CA LYS A 199 7.68 17.65 -4.97
C LYS A 199 6.78 16.70 -5.76
N GLY A 200 6.67 15.45 -5.29
CA GLY A 200 5.90 14.38 -5.90
C GLY A 200 4.93 13.72 -4.93
N GLU A 201 4.29 12.66 -5.38
CA GLU A 201 3.34 11.87 -4.58
C GLU A 201 3.98 10.57 -4.08
N THR A 202 3.41 9.94 -3.05
CA THR A 202 3.80 8.56 -2.76
C THR A 202 3.34 7.64 -3.88
N ILE A 203 4.05 6.54 -4.12
CA ILE A 203 3.65 5.50 -5.10
C ILE A 203 2.22 5.02 -4.82
N HIS A 204 1.88 4.84 -3.54
CA HIS A 204 0.55 4.43 -3.13
C HIS A 204 -0.53 5.42 -3.55
N SER A 205 -0.31 6.73 -3.35
CA SER A 205 -1.23 7.79 -3.78
C SER A 205 -1.33 7.92 -5.29
N LEU A 206 -0.18 7.97 -5.98
CA LEU A 206 -0.13 8.23 -7.41
C LEU A 206 -0.87 7.15 -8.20
N PHE A 207 -0.67 5.88 -7.83
CA PHE A 207 -1.19 4.72 -8.55
C PHE A 207 -2.49 4.15 -7.96
N GLU A 208 -3.11 4.86 -7.01
CA GLU A 208 -4.35 4.44 -6.33
C GLU A 208 -4.23 3.01 -5.75
N ILE A 209 -3.07 2.70 -5.14
CA ILE A 209 -2.76 1.41 -4.51
C ILE A 209 -3.18 1.46 -3.04
N ASN A 210 -4.02 0.52 -2.63
CA ASN A 210 -4.46 0.36 -1.25
C ASN A 210 -4.08 -1.04 -0.71
N GLY A 211 -4.14 -1.23 0.61
CA GLY A 211 -3.77 -2.51 1.24
C GLY A 211 -4.51 -3.74 0.69
N SER A 212 -5.73 -3.57 0.18
CA SER A 212 -6.47 -4.66 -0.50
C SER A 212 -5.87 -5.03 -1.86
N SER A 213 -5.31 -4.07 -2.61
CA SER A 213 -4.64 -4.32 -3.89
C SER A 213 -3.39 -5.20 -3.71
N ILE A 214 -2.69 -5.01 -2.59
CA ILE A 214 -1.48 -5.78 -2.25
C ILE A 214 -1.85 -7.19 -1.77
N LYS A 215 -2.85 -7.31 -0.88
CA LYS A 215 -3.28 -8.61 -0.31
C LYS A 215 -3.91 -9.57 -1.32
N ASN A 216 -4.74 -9.06 -2.23
CA ASN A 216 -5.48 -9.91 -3.17
C ASN A 216 -4.74 -10.14 -4.50
N LYS A 217 -3.53 -9.58 -4.67
CA LYS A 217 -2.85 -9.44 -5.98
C LYS A 217 -3.81 -8.96 -7.08
N SER A 218 -4.88 -8.24 -6.70
CA SER A 218 -6.00 -7.99 -7.57
C SER A 218 -5.62 -6.86 -8.51
N ILE A 219 -5.35 -7.23 -9.75
CA ILE A 219 -5.07 -6.32 -10.86
C ILE A 219 -6.26 -5.40 -11.10
N GLU A 220 -7.48 -5.84 -10.78
CA GLU A 220 -8.70 -5.09 -11.02
C GLU A 220 -8.83 -3.81 -10.17
N ILE A 221 -9.06 -2.70 -10.88
CA ILE A 221 -9.46 -1.42 -10.29
C ILE A 221 -10.96 -1.22 -10.48
N LYS A 222 -11.65 -0.80 -9.41
CA LYS A 222 -13.04 -0.33 -9.48
C LYS A 222 -13.19 0.87 -10.43
N SER A 223 -14.23 0.88 -11.26
CA SER A 223 -14.48 1.90 -12.31
C SER A 223 -14.20 3.36 -11.92
N LYS A 224 -14.64 3.81 -10.74
CA LYS A 224 -14.39 5.19 -10.26
C LYS A 224 -12.90 5.50 -10.04
N LYS A 225 -12.15 4.56 -9.45
CA LYS A 225 -10.71 4.72 -9.23
C LYS A 225 -9.93 4.65 -10.53
N LEU A 226 -10.38 3.82 -11.46
CA LEU A 226 -9.77 3.70 -12.78
C LEU A 226 -9.89 5.02 -13.53
N ARG A 227 -11.07 5.64 -13.52
CA ARG A 227 -11.28 6.95 -14.14
C ARG A 227 -10.35 8.01 -13.53
N LYS A 228 -10.25 8.07 -12.20
CA LYS A 228 -9.33 8.98 -11.51
C LYS A 228 -7.87 8.75 -11.93
N LEU A 229 -7.45 7.50 -12.03
CA LEU A 229 -6.10 7.15 -12.48
C LEU A 229 -5.86 7.59 -13.93
N GLN A 230 -6.79 7.33 -14.83
CA GLN A 230 -6.72 7.77 -16.24
C GLN A 230 -6.69 9.30 -16.36
N GLU A 231 -7.47 10.01 -15.55
CA GLU A 231 -7.44 11.48 -15.46
C GLU A 231 -6.07 11.97 -14.97
N LYS A 232 -5.49 11.37 -13.91
CA LYS A 232 -4.16 11.72 -13.39
C LYS A 232 -3.04 11.54 -14.42
N PHE A 233 -3.15 10.54 -15.29
CA PHE A 233 -2.14 10.21 -16.30
C PHE A 233 -2.42 10.80 -17.69
N LYS A 234 -3.50 11.58 -17.85
CA LYS A 234 -3.84 12.22 -19.12
C LYS A 234 -2.73 13.19 -19.55
N GLY A 235 -2.13 12.93 -20.72
CA GLY A 235 -1.05 13.76 -21.27
C GLY A 235 0.32 13.55 -20.62
N ILE A 236 0.44 12.62 -19.67
CA ILE A 236 1.71 12.22 -19.07
C ILE A 236 2.45 11.32 -20.07
N THR A 237 3.77 11.47 -20.13
CA THR A 237 4.67 10.68 -20.99
C THR A 237 5.83 10.06 -20.22
N HIS A 238 6.14 10.59 -19.03
CA HIS A 238 7.25 10.16 -18.20
C HIS A 238 6.82 9.98 -16.74
N VAL A 239 7.40 8.99 -16.07
CA VAL A 239 7.26 8.79 -14.63
C VAL A 239 8.65 8.68 -14.02
N ILE A 240 8.93 9.53 -13.03
CA ILE A 240 10.16 9.48 -12.23
C ILE A 240 9.83 8.79 -10.91
N ILE A 241 10.56 7.73 -10.57
CA ILE A 241 10.42 7.01 -9.31
C ILE A 241 11.73 7.13 -8.53
N ASP A 242 11.72 7.91 -7.45
CA ASP A 242 12.88 8.06 -6.56
C ASP A 242 12.90 6.98 -5.48
N GLU A 243 14.08 6.73 -4.92
CA GLU A 243 14.37 5.64 -3.98
C GLU A 243 13.93 4.27 -4.50
N TYR A 244 14.26 3.96 -5.77
CA TYR A 244 13.87 2.69 -6.39
C TYR A 244 14.42 1.45 -5.65
N SER A 245 15.48 1.60 -4.85
CA SER A 245 16.05 0.52 -4.04
C SER A 245 15.07 -0.05 -3.02
N MET A 246 14.09 0.74 -2.57
CA MET A 246 13.06 0.30 -1.64
C MET A 246 11.86 -0.35 -2.33
N LEU A 247 11.87 -0.48 -3.67
CA LEU A 247 10.80 -1.14 -4.41
C LEU A 247 10.99 -2.65 -4.40
N SER A 248 9.91 -3.37 -4.09
CA SER A 248 9.85 -4.80 -4.33
C SER A 248 9.49 -5.08 -5.79
N GLN A 249 9.90 -6.24 -6.30
CA GLN A 249 9.49 -6.74 -7.62
C GLN A 249 7.96 -6.75 -7.77
N ALA A 250 7.23 -7.13 -6.72
CA ALA A 250 5.77 -7.13 -6.69
C ALA A 250 5.18 -5.72 -6.84
N MET A 251 5.72 -4.73 -6.12
CA MET A 251 5.29 -3.35 -6.25
C MET A 251 5.58 -2.81 -7.66
N PHE A 252 6.73 -3.15 -8.23
CA PHE A 252 7.10 -2.69 -9.56
C PHE A 252 6.23 -3.30 -10.67
N GLY A 253 5.89 -4.59 -10.56
CA GLY A 253 4.91 -5.22 -11.45
C GLY A 253 3.50 -4.64 -11.29
N LEU A 254 3.11 -4.26 -10.07
CA LEU A 254 1.85 -3.55 -9.85
C LEU A 254 1.86 -2.18 -10.54
N ILE A 255 2.95 -1.42 -10.44
CA ILE A 255 3.11 -0.12 -11.13
C ILE A 255 2.93 -0.29 -12.64
N ASP A 256 3.57 -1.28 -13.27
CA ASP A 256 3.39 -1.59 -14.69
C ASP A 256 1.93 -1.82 -15.06
N ASN A 257 1.25 -2.70 -14.29
CA ASN A 257 -0.18 -2.97 -14.49
C ASN A 257 -1.04 -1.70 -14.36
N ARG A 258 -0.75 -0.84 -13.36
CA ARG A 258 -1.47 0.42 -13.19
C ARG A 258 -1.26 1.38 -14.35
N LEU A 259 -0.05 1.47 -14.89
CA LEU A 259 0.26 2.33 -16.03
C LEU A 259 -0.40 1.86 -17.33
N ARG A 260 -0.43 0.55 -17.57
CA ARG A 260 -1.18 -0.06 -18.67
C ARG A 260 -2.68 0.28 -18.60
N GLN A 261 -3.26 0.20 -17.40
CA GLN A 261 -4.66 0.58 -17.15
C GLN A 261 -4.90 2.09 -17.31
N ALA A 262 -3.96 2.92 -16.83
CA ALA A 262 -4.06 4.37 -16.88
C ALA A 262 -4.01 4.92 -18.32
N THR A 263 -3.22 4.29 -19.18
CA THR A 263 -3.05 4.68 -20.59
C THR A 263 -4.02 3.97 -21.54
N GLY A 264 -4.58 2.83 -21.11
CA GLY A 264 -5.39 1.95 -21.96
C GLY A 264 -4.55 1.06 -22.89
N LYS A 265 -3.22 1.11 -22.79
CA LYS A 265 -2.30 0.33 -23.62
C LYS A 265 -1.82 -0.92 -22.89
N LEU A 266 -2.63 -1.97 -22.93
CA LEU A 266 -2.42 -3.17 -22.10
C LEU A 266 -1.20 -4.01 -22.51
N GLU A 267 -0.81 -3.96 -23.77
CA GLU A 267 0.31 -4.76 -24.31
C GLU A 267 1.65 -4.02 -24.30
N GLU A 268 1.66 -2.70 -24.06
CA GLU A 268 2.88 -1.92 -24.01
C GLU A 268 3.44 -1.91 -22.59
N LEU A 269 4.74 -2.17 -22.44
CA LEU A 269 5.44 -2.06 -21.16
C LEU A 269 5.23 -0.64 -20.60
N PHE A 270 4.81 -0.53 -19.34
CA PHE A 270 4.41 0.70 -18.65
C PHE A 270 3.36 1.53 -19.41
N GLY A 271 2.53 0.90 -20.24
CA GLY A 271 1.57 1.62 -21.08
C GLY A 271 2.23 2.56 -22.09
N GLY A 272 3.48 2.28 -22.48
CA GLY A 272 4.27 3.11 -23.40
C GLY A 272 4.89 4.36 -22.78
N LEU A 273 4.76 4.55 -21.46
CA LEU A 273 5.37 5.66 -20.73
C LEU A 273 6.85 5.41 -20.49
N SER A 274 7.66 6.47 -20.51
CA SER A 274 9.08 6.41 -20.15
C SER A 274 9.25 6.35 -18.64
N ILE A 275 10.01 5.39 -18.14
CA ILE A 275 10.29 5.24 -16.70
C ILE A 275 11.70 5.68 -16.38
N ILE A 276 11.84 6.57 -15.41
CA ILE A 276 13.14 7.03 -14.90
C ILE A 276 13.22 6.63 -13.42
N LEU A 277 14.04 5.64 -13.11
CA LEU A 277 14.31 5.23 -11.74
C LEU A 277 15.50 6.02 -11.20
N THR A 278 15.38 6.58 -10.00
CA THR A 278 16.48 7.26 -9.32
C THR A 278 16.65 6.67 -7.93
N GLY A 279 17.89 6.51 -7.48
CA GLY A 279 18.15 5.93 -6.18
C GLY A 279 19.60 5.55 -5.96
N ASP A 280 19.82 4.86 -4.85
CA ASP A 280 21.11 4.35 -4.44
C ASP A 280 20.96 2.86 -4.10
N PRO A 281 21.49 1.94 -4.92
CA PRO A 281 21.38 0.52 -4.66
C PRO A 281 21.96 0.12 -3.29
N GLY A 282 22.95 0.87 -2.79
CA GLY A 282 23.62 0.63 -1.51
C GLY A 282 22.82 1.07 -0.28
N GLN A 283 21.64 1.67 -0.48
CA GLN A 283 20.72 2.01 0.60
C GLN A 283 19.76 0.86 0.93
N LEU A 284 18.67 1.17 1.62
CA LEU A 284 17.70 0.20 2.12
C LEU A 284 17.05 -0.59 0.96
N LEU A 285 16.97 -1.90 1.18
CA LEU A 285 16.19 -2.84 0.38
C LEU A 285 14.69 -2.72 0.72
N PRO A 286 13.79 -3.24 -0.12
CA PRO A 286 12.36 -3.28 0.21
C PRO A 286 12.07 -4.02 1.52
N VAL A 287 11.14 -3.48 2.30
CA VAL A 287 10.65 -4.14 3.51
C VAL A 287 9.69 -5.27 3.10
N GLY A 288 10.04 -6.51 3.44
CA GLY A 288 9.15 -7.67 3.27
C GLY A 288 8.87 -8.07 1.81
N GLY A 289 9.80 -7.81 0.89
CA GLY A 289 9.68 -8.24 -0.51
C GLY A 289 11.03 -8.41 -1.20
N SER A 290 11.03 -9.04 -2.38
CA SER A 290 12.25 -9.26 -3.16
C SER A 290 12.74 -7.96 -3.82
N PRO A 291 14.03 -7.63 -3.74
CA PRO A 291 14.60 -6.44 -4.38
C PRO A 291 14.60 -6.55 -5.91
N LEU A 292 14.67 -5.39 -6.57
CA LEU A 292 14.73 -5.31 -8.04
C LEU A 292 16.07 -5.76 -8.64
N TYR A 293 17.10 -5.89 -7.81
CA TYR A 293 18.45 -6.27 -8.22
C TYR A 293 19.06 -7.24 -7.22
N HIS A 294 19.97 -8.07 -7.71
CA HIS A 294 20.81 -8.96 -6.91
C HIS A 294 22.25 -8.40 -6.94
N TYR A 295 22.95 -8.54 -5.81
CA TYR A 295 24.36 -8.22 -5.68
C TYR A 295 25.25 -9.38 -6.14
#